data_AF-A0A9N9N773-F1
#
_entry.id   AF-A0A9N9N773-F1
#
_cell.length_a   1.000
_cell.length_b   1.000
_cell.length_c   1.000
_cell.angle_alpha   90.00
_cell.angle_beta   90.00
_cell.angle_gamma   90.00
#
_symmetry.space_group_name_H-M   'P 1'
#
loop_
_entity.id
_entity.type
_entity.pdbx_description
1 polymer ?
#
loop_
_entity_poly.entity_id
_entity_poly.type
_entity_poly.pdbx_seq_one_letter_code
_entity_poly.pdbx_strand_id
1 'polypeptide(L)'
;NAAKILKTYSRTFYALMILYVCYELASLGLFVGYKDEIIDSCNINKEDEKTNCNDAYKNQLMIDIVVLMVTIILSVYFAMVVDSYASKREIKETQQIMTENEV
;
A
#
# COMPACT_ATOMS: atom_id res chain seq x y z
N ASN A 1 -1.02 -1.93 28.83
CA ASN A 1 -0.35 -3.06 28.12
C ASN A 1 -0.84 -3.23 26.68
N ALA A 2 -2.15 -3.12 26.44
CA ALA A 2 -2.71 -3.26 25.11
C ALA A 2 -2.39 -2.07 24.18
N ALA A 3 -2.15 -0.86 24.73
CA ALA A 3 -1.65 0.28 23.96
C ALA A 3 -0.24 0.02 23.36
N LYS A 4 0.65 -0.65 24.11
CA LYS A 4 1.99 -1.06 23.64
C LYS A 4 1.90 -2.05 22.47
N ILE A 5 1.02 -3.05 22.58
CA ILE A 5 0.79 -4.03 21.50
C ILE A 5 0.25 -3.33 20.25
N LEU A 6 -0.72 -2.41 20.39
CA LEU A 6 -1.25 -1.64 19.27
C LEU A 6 -0.19 -0.80 18.56
N LYS A 7 0.69 -0.13 19.32
CA LYS A 7 1.81 0.65 18.75
C LYS A 7 2.80 -0.25 18.00
N THR A 8 3.13 -1.43 18.52
CA THR A 8 4.00 -2.38 17.83
C THR A 8 3.35 -2.91 16.55
N TYR A 9 2.06 -3.27 16.61
CA TYR A 9 1.32 -3.74 15.44
C TYR A 9 1.22 -2.67 14.34
N SER A 10 0.94 -1.41 14.71
CA SER A 10 0.90 -0.33 13.73
C SER A 10 2.26 -0.17 13.07
N ARG A 11 3.36 -0.17 13.84
CA ARG A 11 4.72 0.00 13.31
C ARG A 11 5.12 -1.11 12.34
N THR A 12 4.78 -2.37 12.64
CA THR A 12 5.01 -3.50 11.72
C THR A 12 4.14 -3.38 10.46
N PHE A 13 2.88 -2.98 10.62
CA PHE A 13 1.98 -2.75 9.48
C PHE A 13 2.51 -1.64 8.55
N TYR A 14 2.98 -0.53 9.10
CA TYR A 14 3.63 0.53 8.31
C TYR A 14 4.88 0.04 7.58
N ALA A 15 5.72 -0.76 8.23
CA ALA A 15 6.92 -1.31 7.60
C ALA A 15 6.57 -2.21 6.41
N LEU A 16 5.56 -3.08 6.56
CA LEU A 16 5.06 -3.93 5.47
C LEU A 16 4.43 -3.09 4.36
N MET A 17 3.68 -2.04 4.70
CA MET A 17 3.10 -1.13 3.72
C MET A 17 4.15 -0.39 2.90
N ILE A 18 5.22 0.11 3.53
CA ILE A 18 6.32 0.76 2.82
C ILE A 18 7.01 -0.23 1.88
N LEU A 19 7.30 -1.45 2.34
CA LEU A 19 7.89 -2.48 1.50
C LEU A 19 6.99 -2.84 0.30
N TYR A 20 5.68 -2.95 0.52
CA TYR A 20 4.71 -3.19 -0.54
C TYR A 20 4.71 -2.06 -1.58
N VAL A 21 4.69 -0.79 -1.14
CA VAL A 21 4.76 0.36 -2.05
C VAL A 21 6.08 0.36 -2.84
N CYS A 22 7.21 0.05 -2.20
CA CYS A 22 8.50 -0.07 -2.88
C CYS A 22 8.49 -1.19 -3.93
N TYR A 23 7.88 -2.33 -3.62
CA TYR A 23 7.72 -3.45 -4.55
C TYR A 23 6.88 -3.04 -5.77
N GLU A 24 5.74 -2.39 -5.57
CA GLU A 24 4.89 -1.91 -6.66
C GLU A 24 5.61 -0.87 -7.55
N LEU A 25 6.36 0.07 -6.95
CA LEU A 25 7.16 1.03 -7.71
C LEU A 25 8.27 0.35 -8.53
N ALA A 26 8.93 -0.66 -7.98
CA ALA A 26 9.93 -1.43 -8.71
C ALA A 26 9.30 -2.24 -9.86
N SER A 27 8.15 -2.87 -9.61
CA SER A 27 7.37 -3.60 -10.61
C SER A 27 6.93 -2.69 -11.76
N LEU A 28 6.36 -1.53 -11.46
CA LEU A 28 6.01 -0.51 -12.45
C LEU A 28 7.24 -0.02 -13.22
N GLY A 29 8.36 0.19 -12.54
CA GLY A 29 9.62 0.58 -13.16
C GLY A 29 10.11 -0.44 -14.18
N LEU A 30 10.04 -1.73 -13.85
CA LEU A 30 10.34 -2.82 -14.77
C LEU A 30 9.32 -2.86 -15.92
N PHE A 31 8.02 -2.76 -15.63
CA PHE A 31 6.97 -2.79 -16.64
C PHE A 31 7.13 -1.68 -17.69
N VAL A 32 7.51 -0.47 -17.25
CA VAL A 32 7.81 0.66 -18.14
C VAL A 32 9.14 0.49 -18.86
N GLY A 33 10.16 -0.02 -18.18
CA GLY A 33 11.49 -0.25 -18.75
C GLY A 33 11.50 -1.31 -19.86
N TYR A 34 10.66 -2.33 -19.73
CA TYR A 34 10.51 -3.41 -20.72
C TYR A 34 9.36 -3.18 -21.70
N LYS A 35 8.84 -1.96 -21.79
CA LYS A 35 7.70 -1.61 -22.67
C LYS A 35 7.88 -2.14 -24.09
N ASP A 36 9.04 -1.89 -24.70
CA ASP A 36 9.26 -2.22 -26.11
C ASP A 36 9.33 -3.74 -26.33
N GLU A 37 9.96 -4.51 -25.42
CA GLU A 37 9.95 -5.98 -25.45
C GLU A 37 8.56 -6.59 -25.20
N ILE A 38 7.76 -5.98 -24.32
CA ILE A 38 6.39 -6.40 -24.05
C ILE A 38 5.49 -6.17 -25.28
N ILE A 39 5.65 -5.02 -25.95
CA ILE A 39 4.89 -4.71 -27.16
C ILE A 39 5.34 -5.61 -28.32
N ASP A 40 6.64 -5.84 -28.49
CA ASP A 40 7.17 -6.70 -29.54
C ASP A 40 6.78 -8.16 -29.34
N SER A 41 6.85 -8.70 -28.11
CA SER A 41 6.39 -10.06 -27.80
C SER A 41 4.88 -10.25 -27.99
N CYS A 42 4.10 -9.18 -27.85
CA CYS A 42 2.66 -9.17 -28.14
C CYS A 42 2.37 -9.19 -29.66
N ASN A 43 3.19 -8.50 -30.46
CA ASN A 43 3.06 -8.46 -31.92
C ASN A 43 3.48 -9.77 -32.61
N ILE A 44 4.39 -10.55 -32.02
CA ILE A 44 4.90 -11.80 -32.61
C ILE A 44 3.82 -12.91 -32.69
N ASN A 45 2.75 -12.81 -31.91
CA ASN A 45 1.82 -13.92 -31.71
C ASN A 45 0.52 -13.89 -32.53
N LYS A 46 0.23 -12.88 -33.37
CA LYS A 46 -1.03 -12.86 -34.15
C LYS A 46 -0.93 -12.14 -35.50
N GLU A 47 -1.00 -12.91 -36.58
CA GLU A 47 -1.25 -12.41 -37.94
C GLU A 47 -2.72 -11.98 -38.16
N ASP A 48 -3.67 -12.33 -37.27
CA ASP A 48 -5.11 -12.16 -37.55
C ASP A 48 -5.92 -11.29 -36.58
N GLU A 49 -5.34 -10.81 -35.47
CA GLU A 49 -5.98 -9.76 -34.67
C GLU A 49 -4.96 -8.70 -34.35
N LYS A 50 -5.08 -7.53 -35.02
CA LYS A 50 -4.57 -6.26 -34.51
C LYS A 50 -5.33 -5.89 -33.22
N THR A 51 -5.20 -6.70 -32.18
CA THR A 51 -5.49 -6.26 -30.83
C THR A 51 -4.46 -5.16 -30.56
N ASN A 52 -4.88 -3.93 -30.29
CA ASN A 52 -3.97 -2.83 -30.00
C ASN A 52 -3.19 -3.15 -28.71
N CYS A 53 -2.07 -3.87 -28.81
CA CYS A 53 -1.20 -4.24 -27.69
C CYS A 53 -0.75 -3.00 -26.92
N ASN A 54 -0.56 -1.88 -27.62
CA ASN A 54 -0.26 -0.59 -27.00
C ASN A 54 -1.42 -0.07 -26.12
N ASP A 55 -2.68 -0.28 -26.53
CA ASP A 55 -3.84 0.13 -25.73
C ASP A 55 -4.02 -0.80 -24.53
N ALA A 56 -3.82 -2.11 -24.71
CA ALA A 56 -3.84 -3.07 -23.61
C ALA A 56 -2.74 -2.77 -22.57
N TYR A 57 -1.51 -2.51 -23.03
CA TYR A 57 -0.39 -2.08 -22.20
C TYR A 57 -0.71 -0.79 -21.44
N LYS A 58 -1.22 0.23 -22.13
CA LYS A 58 -1.61 1.50 -21.49
C LYS A 58 -2.73 1.32 -20.48
N ASN A 59 -3.72 0.48 -20.79
CA ASN A 59 -4.84 0.22 -19.90
C ASN A 59 -4.38 -0.53 -18.64
N GLN A 60 -3.48 -1.52 -18.78
CA GLN A 60 -2.89 -2.21 -17.64
C GLN A 60 -2.08 -1.25 -16.76
N LEU A 61 -1.20 -0.45 -17.37
CA LEU A 61 -0.43 0.57 -16.66
C LEU A 61 -1.34 1.53 -15.89
N MET A 62 -2.44 1.96 -16.50
CA MET A 62 -3.42 2.85 -15.87
C MET A 62 -4.09 2.18 -14.67
N ILE A 63 -4.48 0.91 -14.79
CA ILE A 63 -5.07 0.12 -13.70
C ILE A 63 -4.09 0.03 -12.53
N ASP A 64 -2.83 -0.34 -12.79
CA ASP A 64 -1.81 -0.50 -11.77
C ASP A 64 -1.55 0.82 -11.02
N ILE A 65 -1.49 1.94 -11.73
CA ILE A 65 -1.36 3.28 -11.14
C ILE A 65 -2.56 3.61 -10.23
N VAL A 66 -3.78 3.32 -10.68
CA VAL A 66 -4.99 3.60 -9.89
C VAL A 66 -5.03 2.72 -8.64
N VAL A 67 -4.70 1.44 -8.76
CA VAL A 67 -4.63 0.50 -7.63
C VAL A 67 -3.59 0.98 -6.61
N LEU A 68 -2.41 1.40 -7.06
CA LEU A 68 -1.38 1.96 -6.19
C LEU A 68 -1.88 3.21 -5.44
N MET A 69 -2.51 4.15 -6.15
CA MET A 69 -3.07 5.37 -5.54
C MET A 69 -4.12 5.04 -4.48
N VAL A 70 -5.10 4.19 -4.79
CA VAL A 70 -6.14 3.77 -3.84
C VAL A 70 -5.52 3.10 -2.62
N THR A 71 -4.52 2.24 -2.83
CA THR A 71 -3.85 1.50 -1.76
C THR A 71 -3.11 2.45 -0.82
N ILE A 72 -2.40 3.46 -1.36
CA ILE A 72 -1.73 4.49 -0.56
C ILE A 72 -2.75 5.26 0.29
N ILE A 73 -3.86 5.72 -0.30
CA ILE A 73 -4.90 6.48 0.40
C ILE A 73 -5.49 5.66 1.55
N LEU A 74 -5.88 4.40 1.28
CA LEU A 74 -6.42 3.51 2.30
C LEU A 74 -5.41 3.27 3.43
N SER A 75 -4.14 3.11 3.08
CA SER A 75 -3.08 2.86 4.06
C SER A 75 -2.86 4.05 4.98
N VAL A 76 -2.85 5.27 4.43
CA VAL A 76 -2.80 6.52 5.21
C VAL A 76 -4.03 6.68 6.09
N TYR A 77 -5.21 6.29 5.61
CA TYR A 77 -6.43 6.31 6.40
C TYR A 77 -6.36 5.34 7.59
N PHE A 78 -6.01 4.07 7.35
CA PHE A 78 -5.88 3.06 8.42
C PHE A 78 -4.83 3.45 9.45
N ALA A 79 -3.70 3.98 8.97
CA ALA A 79 -2.65 4.61 9.76
C ALA A 79 -3.20 5.64 10.76
N MET A 80 -3.94 6.64 10.28
CA MET A 80 -4.54 7.68 11.12
C MET A 80 -5.54 7.11 12.12
N VAL A 81 -6.37 6.16 11.69
CA VAL A 81 -7.35 5.51 12.56
C VAL A 81 -6.65 4.77 13.70
N VAL A 82 -5.67 3.92 13.40
CA VAL A 82 -4.94 3.15 14.40
C VAL A 82 -4.21 4.07 15.38
N ASP A 83 -3.57 5.14 14.89
CA ASP A 83 -2.89 6.11 15.75
C ASP A 83 -3.87 6.83 16.69
N SER A 84 -5.02 7.26 16.18
CA SER A 84 -6.09 7.85 17.00
C SER A 84 -6.59 6.91 18.10
N TYR A 85 -6.78 5.62 17.78
CA TYR A 85 -7.16 4.61 18.77
C TYR A 85 -6.06 4.35 19.79
N ALA A 86 -4.79 4.28 19.37
CA ALA A 86 -3.65 4.11 20.26
C ALA A 86 -3.53 5.29 21.25
N SER A 87 -3.64 6.52 20.75
CA SER A 87 -3.61 7.75 21.55
C SER A 87 -4.74 7.80 22.59
N LYS A 88 -5.98 7.53 22.19
CA LYS A 88 -7.12 7.47 23.14
C LYS A 88 -6.92 6.42 24.22
N ARG A 89 -6.29 5.29 23.90
CA ARG A 89 -6.04 4.20 24.85
C ARG A 89 -4.91 4.53 25.82
N GLU A 90 -3.86 5.19 25.35
CA GLU A 90 -2.76 5.69 26.17
C GLU A 90 -3.24 6.68 27.23
N ILE A 91 -4.14 7.60 26.87
CA ILE A 91 -4.75 8.56 27.82
C ILE A 91 -5.55 7.82 28.90
N LYS A 92 -6.36 6.82 28.52
CA LYS A 92 -7.13 6.01 29.47
C LYS A 92 -6.25 5.18 30.41
N GLU A 93 -5.22 4.51 29.89
CA GLU A 93 -4.26 3.76 30.71
C GLU A 93 -3.55 4.70 31.69
N THR A 94 -3.17 5.92 31.27
CA THR A 94 -2.51 6.91 32.13
C THR A 94 -3.43 7.45 33.23
N GLN A 95 -4.71 7.73 32.91
CA GLN A 95 -5.68 8.21 33.90
C GLN A 95 -5.98 7.16 34.99
N GLN A 96 -6.09 5.88 34.62
CA GLN A 96 -6.28 4.80 35.59
C GLN A 96 -5.10 4.67 36.55
N ILE A 97 -3.86 4.74 36.06
CA ILE A 97 -2.66 4.67 36.91
C ILE A 97 -2.61 5.83 37.91
N MET A 98 -3.01 7.04 37.50
CA MET A 98 -3.05 8.19 38.41
C MET A 98 -4.12 8.04 39.50
N THR A 99 -5.30 7.47 39.18
CA THR A 99 -6.36 7.24 40.18
C THR A 99 -6.02 6.11 41.15
N GLU A 100 -5.28 5.10 40.70
CA GLU A 100 -4.86 3.96 41.54
C GLU A 100 -3.71 4.34 42.49
N ASN A 101 -2.91 5.35 42.15
CA ASN A 101 -1.81 5.84 43.00
C ASN A 101 -2.22 6.91 44.03
N GLU A 102 -3.45 7.45 43.94
CA GLU A 102 -4.01 8.41 44.91
C GLU A 102 -4.82 7.73 46.04
N VAL A 103 -5.00 6.40 45.99
CA VAL A 103 -5.65 5.56 47.01
C VAL A 103 -4.60 4.80 47.81
#